data_AF-F6DVF8-F1
#
_entry.id   AF-F6DVF8-F1
#
_cell.length_a   1.000
_cell.length_b   1.000
_cell.length_c   1.000
_cell.angle_alpha   90.00
_cell.angle_beta   90.00
_cell.angle_gamma   90.00
#
_symmetry.space_group_name_H-M   'P 1'
#
loop_
_entity.id
_entity.type
_entity.pdbx_description
1 polymer ?
#
loop_
_entity_poly.entity_id
_entity_poly.type
_entity_poly.pdbx_seq_one_letter_code
_entity_poly.pdbx_strand_id
1 'polypeptide(L)'
;MNLSKVIFIINLAISLFFVGCSNQSKNTFDNPILKTIEVTMAFESEGLQLEKSNILANNYLLDGVKPDIFRVVNSKDILFIYSFKQYSSRIKNSSIFNDNVTLIKKFNPLINDTFPFIRKYEAKNILLVYIPEIINPPDNNVTINDNRLKSLENIVFKLNEGKQRLYRGENDYWKGEVLVRYYEYWWEDQNKMKHYEGYYSEQPIITYKGPASKDIGNINYKYEGIGDITEGNQVNLTQEGTLKVKYRENHGPIPRDDSVFKITIEWGNKKEVIEMRGVNHDPALIETKNS
;
A
#
# COMPACT_ATOMS: atom_id res chain seq x y z
N MET A 1 -20.62 8.23 61.22
CA MET A 1 -19.63 7.64 60.27
C MET A 1 -20.19 7.84 58.88
N ASN A 2 -19.55 8.70 58.08
CA ASN A 2 -20.21 9.41 56.97
C ASN A 2 -20.52 8.52 55.75
N LEU A 3 -21.80 8.51 55.37
CA LEU A 3 -22.38 7.83 54.20
C LEU A 3 -21.72 8.25 52.87
N SER A 4 -21.01 9.38 52.85
CA SER A 4 -20.28 9.88 51.67
C SER A 4 -18.96 9.17 51.37
N LYS A 5 -18.40 8.39 52.32
CA LYS A 5 -17.15 7.63 52.07
C LYS A 5 -17.37 6.23 51.50
N VAL A 6 -18.59 5.69 51.59
CA VAL A 6 -18.91 4.33 51.07
C VAL A 6 -19.23 4.38 49.56
N ILE A 7 -19.79 5.49 49.07
CA ILE A 7 -20.16 5.64 47.64
C ILE A 7 -18.93 5.85 46.73
N PHE A 8 -17.81 6.32 47.28
CA PHE A 8 -16.59 6.56 46.49
C PHE A 8 -15.77 5.28 46.23
N ILE A 9 -15.93 4.24 47.06
CA ILE A 9 -15.21 2.95 46.89
C ILE A 9 -15.94 2.04 45.89
N ILE A 10 -17.25 2.17 45.74
CA ILE A 10 -18.02 1.35 44.78
C ILE A 10 -17.84 1.86 43.33
N ASN A 11 -17.61 3.16 43.12
CA ASN A 11 -17.34 3.70 41.78
C ASN A 11 -15.91 3.51 41.27
N LEU A 12 -14.94 3.16 42.14
CA LEU A 12 -13.57 2.85 41.72
C LEU A 12 -13.37 1.36 41.36
N ALA A 13 -14.34 0.50 41.70
CA ALA A 13 -14.28 -0.95 41.42
C ALA A 13 -14.96 -1.35 40.09
N ILE A 14 -15.69 -0.44 39.43
CA ILE A 14 -16.40 -0.73 38.17
C ILE A 14 -15.57 -0.32 36.93
N SER A 15 -14.45 0.38 37.09
CA SER A 15 -13.58 0.81 35.99
C SER A 15 -12.47 -0.18 35.58
N LEU A 16 -12.47 -1.43 36.10
CA LEU A 16 -11.42 -2.42 35.81
C LEU A 16 -11.90 -3.71 35.11
N PHE A 17 -13.15 -3.78 34.64
CA PHE A 17 -13.68 -4.98 33.95
C PHE A 17 -14.16 -4.72 32.51
N PHE A 18 -13.48 -3.84 31.78
CA PHE A 18 -13.47 -3.86 30.31
C PHE A 18 -12.05 -4.04 29.79
N VAL A 19 -11.34 -5.06 30.31
CA VAL A 19 -10.43 -5.80 29.44
C VAL A 19 -11.33 -6.59 28.52
N GLY A 20 -11.71 -5.96 27.41
CA GLY A 20 -12.29 -6.68 26.30
C GLY A 20 -11.32 -7.79 25.96
N CYS A 21 -11.72 -9.03 26.27
CA CYS A 21 -11.24 -10.19 25.55
C CYS A 21 -11.67 -10.00 24.10
N SER A 22 -10.93 -9.17 23.37
CA SER A 22 -10.83 -9.35 21.94
C SER A 22 -10.28 -10.76 21.80
N ASN A 23 -11.03 -11.60 21.11
CA ASN A 23 -10.49 -12.83 20.56
C ASN A 23 -9.40 -12.39 19.57
N GLN A 24 -8.21 -12.03 20.09
CA GLN A 24 -6.98 -12.20 19.35
C GLN A 24 -7.00 -13.67 18.99
N SER A 25 -7.31 -13.95 17.72
CA SER A 25 -6.94 -15.20 17.09
C SER A 25 -5.55 -15.54 17.61
N LYS A 26 -5.32 -16.81 17.97
CA LYS A 26 -3.98 -17.32 18.19
C LYS A 26 -3.20 -17.11 16.90
N ASN A 27 -2.68 -15.90 16.70
CA ASN A 27 -1.69 -15.58 15.70
C ASN A 27 -0.43 -16.18 16.30
N THR A 28 -0.19 -17.45 15.99
CA THR A 28 1.17 -17.96 15.98
C THR A 28 1.97 -16.96 15.16
N PHE A 29 2.99 -16.35 15.77
CA PHE A 29 3.87 -15.34 15.13
C PHE A 29 4.76 -15.93 14.02
N ASP A 30 4.30 -17.03 13.42
CA ASP A 30 4.91 -17.74 12.32
C ASP A 30 4.63 -16.98 11.01
N ASN A 31 5.07 -15.73 10.93
CA ASN A 31 5.15 -15.09 9.63
C ASN A 31 6.31 -15.75 8.87
N PRO A 32 6.04 -16.36 7.71
CA PRO A 32 7.08 -17.09 7.01
C PRO A 32 8.13 -16.12 6.47
N ILE A 33 9.39 -16.43 6.77
CA ILE A 33 10.57 -15.81 6.14
C ILE A 33 10.56 -16.22 4.67
N LEU A 34 10.45 -15.23 3.78
CA LEU A 34 10.54 -15.41 2.35
C LEU A 34 11.96 -15.82 1.96
N LYS A 35 12.02 -16.74 0.99
CA LYS A 35 13.22 -17.16 0.30
C LYS A 35 13.31 -16.45 -1.06
N THR A 36 14.52 -16.32 -1.59
CA THR A 36 14.74 -15.74 -2.94
C THR A 36 13.89 -16.43 -4.01
N ILE A 37 13.67 -17.75 -3.94
CA ILE A 37 12.86 -18.49 -4.91
C ILE A 37 11.39 -18.04 -4.94
N GLU A 38 10.82 -17.66 -3.79
CA GLU A 38 9.44 -17.17 -3.71
C GLU A 38 9.33 -15.78 -4.36
N VAL A 39 10.37 -14.96 -4.20
CA VAL A 39 10.48 -13.67 -4.88
C VAL A 39 10.56 -13.87 -6.39
N THR A 40 11.44 -14.76 -6.88
CA THR A 40 11.58 -14.98 -8.32
C THR A 40 10.31 -15.56 -8.95
N MET A 41 9.62 -16.47 -8.26
CA MET A 41 8.31 -16.98 -8.70
C MET A 41 7.24 -15.88 -8.77
N ALA A 42 7.25 -14.92 -7.83
CA ALA A 42 6.33 -13.80 -7.88
C ALA A 42 6.58 -12.90 -9.10
N PHE A 43 7.86 -12.67 -9.46
CA PHE A 43 8.23 -11.98 -10.70
C PHE A 43 7.74 -12.71 -11.95
N GLU A 44 7.97 -14.02 -12.04
CA GLU A 44 7.49 -14.85 -13.16
C GLU A 44 5.96 -14.81 -13.28
N SER A 45 5.23 -14.82 -12.16
CA SER A 45 3.76 -14.73 -12.13
C SER A 45 3.20 -13.43 -12.70
N GLU A 46 4.02 -12.38 -12.76
CA GLU A 46 3.69 -11.06 -13.32
C GLU A 46 4.31 -10.86 -14.71
N GLY A 47 4.77 -11.96 -15.34
CA GLY A 47 5.35 -11.94 -16.68
C GLY A 47 6.76 -11.38 -16.74
N LEU A 48 7.43 -11.18 -15.59
CA LEU A 48 8.80 -10.69 -15.51
C LEU A 48 9.76 -11.85 -15.28
N GLN A 49 10.31 -12.39 -16.36
CA GLN A 49 11.34 -13.43 -16.26
C GLN A 49 12.66 -12.84 -15.75
N LEU A 50 13.35 -13.58 -14.89
CA LEU A 50 14.60 -13.16 -14.27
C LEU A 50 15.75 -14.09 -14.65
N GLU A 51 16.89 -13.50 -15.03
CA GLU A 51 18.14 -14.23 -15.27
C GLU A 51 19.20 -13.79 -14.26
N LYS A 52 20.02 -14.74 -13.79
CA LYS A 52 21.12 -14.40 -12.87
C LYS A 52 22.11 -13.45 -13.56
N SER A 53 22.49 -12.40 -12.84
CA SER A 53 23.47 -11.42 -13.32
C SER A 53 24.90 -11.84 -12.98
N ASN A 54 25.84 -11.44 -13.83
CA ASN A 54 27.29 -11.60 -13.59
C ASN A 54 27.89 -10.51 -12.70
N ILE A 55 27.07 -9.58 -12.19
CA ILE A 55 27.52 -8.52 -11.28
C ILE A 55 28.08 -9.15 -9.99
N LEU A 56 29.28 -8.71 -9.59
CA LEU A 56 29.93 -9.19 -8.37
C LEU A 56 29.18 -8.73 -7.12
N ALA A 57 28.34 -9.60 -6.57
CA ALA A 57 27.50 -9.31 -5.41
C ALA A 57 28.28 -8.89 -4.14
N ASN A 58 29.57 -9.24 -4.02
CA ASN A 58 30.42 -8.81 -2.90
C ASN A 58 30.60 -7.28 -2.84
N ASN A 59 30.44 -6.56 -3.95
CA ASN A 59 30.53 -5.10 -3.98
C ASN A 59 29.28 -4.43 -3.39
N TYR A 60 28.19 -5.20 -3.25
CA TYR A 60 26.86 -4.71 -2.87
C TYR A 60 26.39 -5.28 -1.54
N LEU A 61 27.30 -5.73 -0.67
CA LEU A 61 26.95 -6.21 0.67
C LEU A 61 26.22 -5.13 1.49
N LEU A 62 25.24 -5.57 2.28
CA LEU A 62 24.55 -4.79 3.30
C LEU A 62 24.66 -5.51 4.64
N ASP A 63 25.46 -4.96 5.56
CA ASP A 63 25.73 -5.55 6.88
C ASP A 63 26.14 -7.04 6.79
N GLY A 64 27.02 -7.36 5.83
CA GLY A 64 27.48 -8.73 5.54
C GLY A 64 26.50 -9.61 4.75
N VAL A 65 25.29 -9.12 4.44
CA VAL A 65 24.32 -9.84 3.62
C VAL A 65 24.60 -9.62 2.14
N LYS A 66 24.81 -10.72 1.42
CA LYS A 66 25.03 -10.76 -0.03
C LYS A 66 23.69 -10.78 -0.76
N PRO A 67 23.47 -9.89 -1.76
CA PRO A 67 22.27 -9.98 -2.59
C PRO A 67 22.39 -11.10 -3.62
N ASP A 68 21.26 -11.69 -3.95
CA ASP A 68 21.08 -12.36 -5.24
C ASP A 68 20.78 -11.28 -6.29
N ILE A 69 21.52 -11.29 -7.41
CA ILE A 69 21.40 -10.24 -8.43
C ILE A 69 20.86 -10.84 -9.72
N PHE A 70 19.82 -10.23 -10.24
CA PHE A 70 19.14 -10.65 -11.46
C PHE A 70 19.07 -9.51 -12.48
N ARG A 71 18.92 -9.88 -13.74
CA ARG A 71 18.46 -9.03 -14.83
C ARG A 71 17.04 -9.43 -15.20
N VAL A 72 16.20 -8.46 -15.53
CA VAL A 72 14.88 -8.74 -16.11
C VAL A 72 15.06 -9.01 -17.60
N VAL A 73 14.63 -10.18 -18.07
CA VAL A 73 14.76 -10.61 -19.47
C VAL A 73 14.10 -9.57 -20.39
N ASN A 74 14.69 -9.35 -21.57
CA ASN A 74 14.26 -8.33 -22.54
C ASN A 74 14.33 -6.88 -22.03
N SER A 75 15.19 -6.62 -21.04
CA SER A 75 15.53 -5.27 -20.58
C SER A 75 16.95 -5.23 -20.03
N LYS A 76 17.45 -4.02 -19.74
CA LYS A 76 18.67 -3.84 -18.94
C LYS A 76 18.39 -3.57 -17.46
N ASP A 77 17.17 -3.82 -16.99
CA ASP A 77 16.85 -3.63 -15.58
C ASP A 77 17.65 -4.60 -14.70
N ILE A 78 18.05 -4.12 -13.54
CA ILE A 78 18.80 -4.91 -12.55
C ILE A 78 17.99 -4.96 -11.26
N LEU A 79 17.85 -6.17 -10.72
CA LEU A 79 17.20 -6.43 -9.45
C LEU A 79 18.19 -7.02 -8.47
N PHE A 80 18.31 -6.41 -7.29
CA PHE A 80 18.99 -6.96 -6.14
C PHE A 80 17.96 -7.49 -5.15
N ILE A 81 18.10 -8.73 -4.73
CA ILE A 81 17.25 -9.37 -3.73
C ILE A 81 18.12 -9.64 -2.50
N TYR A 82 17.90 -8.89 -1.42
CA TYR A 82 18.53 -9.14 -0.14
C TYR A 82 17.60 -9.94 0.75
N SER A 83 17.97 -11.20 1.01
CA SER A 83 17.20 -12.11 1.86
C SER A 83 17.78 -12.12 3.28
N PHE A 84 17.17 -11.37 4.20
CA PHE A 84 17.61 -11.32 5.60
C PHE A 84 17.02 -12.49 6.40
N LYS A 85 17.75 -12.95 7.42
CA LYS A 85 17.25 -13.99 8.35
C LYS A 85 16.17 -13.47 9.29
N GLN A 86 16.09 -12.15 9.49
CA GLN A 86 15.18 -11.49 10.42
C GLN A 86 14.67 -10.17 9.83
N TYR A 87 13.43 -9.82 10.18
CA TYR A 87 12.78 -8.56 9.79
C TYR A 87 13.54 -7.34 10.30
N SER A 88 14.00 -7.38 11.56
CA SER A 88 14.81 -6.32 12.18
C SER A 88 16.06 -5.99 11.38
N SER A 89 16.75 -7.00 10.83
CA SER A 89 17.93 -6.79 9.98
C SER A 89 17.57 -6.09 8.67
N ARG A 90 16.42 -6.44 8.06
CA ARG A 90 15.92 -5.75 6.86
C ARG A 90 15.56 -4.30 7.16
N ILE A 91 14.86 -4.02 8.26
CA ILE A 91 14.49 -2.66 8.68
C ILE A 91 15.73 -1.80 8.88
N LYS A 92 16.70 -2.30 9.67
CA LYS A 92 17.98 -1.63 9.90
C LYS A 92 18.66 -1.28 8.58
N ASN A 93 18.76 -2.24 7.66
CA ASN A 93 19.45 -2.02 6.38
C ASN A 93 18.67 -1.13 5.41
N SER A 94 17.34 -1.20 5.38
CA SER A 94 16.53 -0.31 4.55
C SER A 94 16.58 1.15 5.02
N SER A 95 16.68 1.37 6.34
CA SER A 95 16.77 2.71 6.92
C SER A 95 18.05 3.47 6.53
N ILE A 96 19.11 2.76 6.13
CA ILE A 96 20.34 3.36 5.59
C ILE A 96 20.03 4.15 4.30
N PHE A 97 18.99 3.75 3.58
CA PHE A 97 18.54 4.35 2.32
C PHE A 97 17.32 5.26 2.51
N ASN A 98 17.18 5.91 3.66
CA ASN A 98 16.09 6.86 3.88
C ASN A 98 16.25 8.13 3.03
N ASP A 99 17.48 8.47 2.64
CA ASP A 99 17.72 9.46 1.60
C ASP A 99 18.13 8.77 0.29
N ASN A 100 17.66 9.34 -0.83
CA ASN A 100 17.98 8.82 -2.15
C ASN A 100 19.48 8.96 -2.48
N VAL A 101 20.20 9.89 -1.86
CA VAL A 101 21.63 10.14 -2.16
C VAL A 101 22.48 8.94 -1.73
N THR A 102 22.23 8.36 -0.57
CA THR A 102 22.94 7.21 -0.03
C THR A 102 22.66 5.96 -0.86
N LEU A 103 21.40 5.76 -1.26
CA LEU A 103 21.01 4.68 -2.17
C LEU A 103 21.75 4.82 -3.51
N ILE A 104 21.69 6.00 -4.11
CA ILE A 104 22.36 6.29 -5.39
C ILE A 104 23.87 6.06 -5.27
N LYS A 105 24.54 6.62 -4.26
CA LYS A 105 25.99 6.43 -4.05
C LYS A 105 26.39 4.97 -3.94
N LYS A 106 25.60 4.14 -3.26
CA LYS A 106 25.87 2.70 -3.10
C LYS A 106 25.81 1.94 -4.42
N PHE A 107 24.91 2.33 -5.31
CA PHE A 107 24.66 1.64 -6.59
C PHE A 107 25.22 2.37 -7.81
N ASN A 108 25.80 3.56 -7.62
CA ASN A 108 26.38 4.42 -8.66
C ASN A 108 27.33 3.70 -9.63
N PRO A 109 28.16 2.72 -9.22
CA PRO A 109 29.03 1.99 -10.16
C PRO A 109 28.29 1.26 -11.30
N LEU A 110 26.97 1.12 -11.23
CA LEU A 110 26.13 0.50 -12.27
C LEU A 110 25.42 1.52 -13.15
N ILE A 111 25.51 2.81 -12.81
CA ILE A 111 24.77 3.89 -13.43
C ILE A 111 25.82 4.87 -13.96
N ASN A 112 25.98 4.91 -15.29
CA ASN A 112 26.94 5.79 -15.96
C ASN A 112 26.47 7.26 -15.91
N ASP A 113 26.60 7.90 -14.73
CA ASP A 113 26.37 9.32 -14.42
C ASP A 113 25.01 9.92 -14.87
N THR A 114 24.08 9.09 -15.32
CA THR A 114 22.74 9.46 -15.77
C THR A 114 21.75 9.17 -14.65
N PHE A 115 21.07 10.22 -14.18
CA PHE A 115 20.15 10.24 -13.02
C PHE A 115 19.44 8.90 -12.78
N PRO A 116 19.82 8.13 -11.75
CA PRO A 116 19.27 6.81 -11.57
C PRO A 116 17.96 6.86 -10.81
N PHE A 117 16.90 6.49 -11.50
CA PHE A 117 15.64 6.13 -10.87
C PHE A 117 15.78 4.79 -10.13
N ILE A 118 16.53 4.76 -9.02
CA ILE A 118 16.58 3.58 -8.16
C ILE A 118 15.30 3.53 -7.33
N ARG A 119 14.72 2.34 -7.20
CA ARG A 119 13.60 2.09 -6.29
C ARG A 119 14.00 1.04 -5.28
N LYS A 120 13.59 1.25 -4.04
CA LYS A 120 13.64 0.23 -2.99
C LYS A 120 12.23 -0.24 -2.69
N TYR A 121 12.08 -1.54 -2.46
CA TYR A 121 10.82 -2.12 -2.02
C TYR A 121 11.07 -3.10 -0.88
N GLU A 122 10.11 -3.20 0.03
CA GLU A 122 10.22 -4.03 1.22
C GLU A 122 9.10 -5.07 1.22
N ALA A 123 9.48 -6.32 1.43
CA ALA A 123 8.52 -7.39 1.62
C ALA A 123 8.99 -8.36 2.69
N LYS A 124 8.34 -8.35 3.85
CA LYS A 124 8.71 -9.18 5.00
C LYS A 124 10.19 -9.07 5.38
N ASN A 125 10.99 -10.12 5.18
CA ASN A 125 12.43 -10.14 5.42
C ASN A 125 13.28 -9.79 4.17
N ILE A 126 12.65 -9.41 3.07
CA ILE A 126 13.30 -9.09 1.80
C ILE A 126 13.40 -7.58 1.62
N LEU A 127 14.58 -7.12 1.19
CA LEU A 127 14.76 -5.80 0.58
C LEU A 127 15.06 -5.99 -0.90
N LEU A 128 14.24 -5.38 -1.75
CA LEU A 128 14.48 -5.30 -3.19
C LEU A 128 15.08 -3.95 -3.52
N VAL A 129 16.16 -3.94 -4.31
CA VAL A 129 16.65 -2.72 -4.96
C VAL A 129 16.55 -2.93 -6.46
N TYR A 130 15.75 -2.09 -7.09
CA TYR A 130 15.44 -2.16 -8.51
C TYR A 130 16.01 -0.96 -9.25
N ILE A 131 16.78 -1.22 -10.29
CA ILE A 131 17.42 -0.24 -11.16
C ILE A 131 16.86 -0.44 -12.57
N PRO A 132 15.92 0.41 -13.03
CA PRO A 132 15.37 0.31 -14.38
C PRO A 132 16.39 0.75 -15.43
N GLU A 133 16.26 0.17 -16.62
CA GLU A 133 16.82 0.71 -17.85
C GLU A 133 16.18 2.06 -18.17
N ILE A 134 17.02 3.06 -18.44
CA ILE A 134 16.58 4.38 -18.91
C ILE A 134 16.45 4.30 -20.43
N ILE A 135 15.23 4.45 -20.95
CA ILE A 135 14.95 4.23 -22.38
C ILE A 135 15.27 5.45 -23.25
N ASN A 136 15.37 6.68 -22.70
CA ASN A 136 15.68 7.90 -23.47
C ASN A 136 16.46 8.95 -22.64
N PRO A 137 17.78 9.14 -22.87
CA PRO A 137 18.57 10.14 -22.15
C PRO A 137 18.73 11.56 -22.77
N PRO A 138 18.44 11.89 -24.04
CA PRO A 138 18.52 13.29 -24.50
C PRO A 138 17.13 13.94 -24.43
N ASP A 139 17.04 15.09 -23.76
CA ASP A 139 15.87 15.98 -23.59
C ASP A 139 15.17 15.99 -22.20
N ASN A 140 15.87 15.53 -21.15
CA ASN A 140 15.46 15.70 -19.73
C ASN A 140 14.15 15.04 -19.29
N ASN A 141 13.42 14.35 -20.17
CA ASN A 141 12.21 13.61 -19.83
C ASN A 141 12.49 12.11 -19.76
N VAL A 142 13.03 11.67 -18.61
CA VAL A 142 13.21 10.24 -18.31
C VAL A 142 11.85 9.56 -18.31
N THR A 143 11.60 8.71 -19.30
CA THR A 143 10.40 7.86 -19.34
C THR A 143 10.77 6.47 -18.84
N ILE A 144 10.15 6.05 -17.76
CA ILE A 144 10.24 4.68 -17.24
C ILE A 144 9.05 3.91 -17.79
N ASN A 145 9.21 2.61 -18.01
CA ASN A 145 8.09 1.76 -18.34
C ASN A 145 7.15 1.63 -17.12
N ASP A 146 6.08 2.43 -17.11
CA ASP A 146 5.09 2.46 -16.04
C ASP A 146 4.44 1.09 -15.78
N ASN A 147 4.27 0.25 -16.81
CA ASN A 147 3.69 -1.08 -16.63
C ASN A 147 4.61 -1.96 -15.79
N ARG A 148 5.93 -1.84 -15.95
CA ARG A 148 6.90 -2.63 -15.19
C ARG A 148 6.96 -2.19 -13.72
N LEU A 149 6.87 -0.88 -13.47
CA LEU A 149 6.76 -0.36 -12.10
C LEU A 149 5.47 -0.85 -11.42
N LYS A 150 4.34 -0.85 -12.12
CA LYS A 150 3.07 -1.41 -11.61
C LYS A 150 3.19 -2.91 -11.31
N SER A 151 3.85 -3.69 -12.17
CA SER A 151 4.14 -5.10 -11.90
C SER A 151 4.98 -5.27 -10.63
N LEU A 152 6.02 -4.46 -10.43
CA LEU A 152 6.83 -4.50 -9.21
C LEU A 152 6.02 -4.20 -7.94
N GLU A 153 5.17 -3.17 -7.97
CA GLU A 153 4.27 -2.86 -6.86
C GLU A 153 3.32 -4.03 -6.57
N ASN A 154 2.78 -4.68 -7.60
CA ASN A 154 1.95 -5.87 -7.45
C ASN A 154 2.72 -7.07 -6.88
N ILE A 155 3.96 -7.29 -7.31
CA ILE A 155 4.84 -8.34 -6.77
C ILE A 155 5.06 -8.11 -5.27
N VAL A 156 5.46 -6.91 -4.89
CA VAL A 156 5.73 -6.53 -3.49
C VAL A 156 4.46 -6.67 -2.66
N PHE A 157 3.32 -6.26 -3.20
CA PHE A 157 2.02 -6.44 -2.56
C PHE A 157 1.70 -7.92 -2.32
N LYS A 158 1.89 -8.80 -3.32
CA LYS A 158 1.68 -10.25 -3.18
C LYS A 158 2.63 -10.88 -2.16
N LEU A 159 3.90 -10.51 -2.16
CA LEU A 159 4.91 -11.03 -1.22
C LEU A 159 4.61 -10.66 0.24
N ASN A 160 3.95 -9.51 0.46
CA ASN A 160 3.42 -9.12 1.76
C ASN A 160 2.02 -9.70 2.05
N GLU A 161 1.54 -10.67 1.28
CA GLU A 161 0.20 -11.26 1.42
C GLU A 161 -0.91 -10.20 1.34
N GLY A 162 -0.75 -9.27 0.40
CA GLY A 162 -1.67 -8.17 0.19
C GLY A 162 -3.10 -8.63 -0.07
N LYS A 163 -4.04 -7.92 0.54
CA LYS A 163 -5.48 -8.16 0.53
C LYS A 163 -6.22 -6.92 0.05
N GLN A 164 -7.43 -7.14 -0.45
CA GLN A 164 -8.29 -6.05 -0.91
C GLN A 164 -9.61 -6.05 -0.14
N ARG A 165 -10.16 -4.85 0.07
CA ARG A 165 -11.50 -4.62 0.59
C ARG A 165 -12.20 -3.61 -0.30
N LEU A 166 -13.47 -3.84 -0.57
CA LEU A 166 -14.29 -2.93 -1.33
C LEU A 166 -15.36 -2.33 -0.41
N TYR A 167 -15.44 -1.02 -0.40
CA TYR A 167 -16.48 -0.26 0.29
C TYR A 167 -17.41 0.32 -0.76
N ARG A 168 -18.73 0.20 -0.54
CA ARG A 168 -19.74 0.73 -1.45
C ARG A 168 -20.79 1.50 -0.70
N GLY A 169 -21.35 2.50 -1.37
CA GLY A 169 -22.46 3.30 -0.90
C GLY A 169 -23.12 3.98 -2.07
N GLU A 170 -24.41 4.29 -1.95
CA GLU A 170 -25.13 5.03 -2.97
C GLU A 170 -26.30 5.80 -2.39
N ASN A 171 -26.79 6.76 -3.17
CA ASN A 171 -28.01 7.51 -2.92
C ASN A 171 -28.75 7.72 -4.25
N ASP A 172 -29.63 8.71 -4.37
CA ASP A 172 -30.44 8.93 -5.57
C ASP A 172 -29.60 9.24 -6.82
N TYR A 173 -28.52 10.01 -6.68
CA TYR A 173 -27.77 10.55 -7.82
C TYR A 173 -26.34 10.04 -7.95
N TRP A 174 -25.82 9.38 -6.93
CA TRP A 174 -24.42 9.00 -6.87
C TRP A 174 -24.23 7.60 -6.33
N LYS A 175 -23.22 6.93 -6.88
CA LYS A 175 -22.66 5.69 -6.37
C LYS A 175 -21.19 5.94 -6.04
N GLY A 176 -20.78 5.56 -4.83
CA GLY A 176 -19.39 5.61 -4.39
C GLY A 176 -18.81 4.22 -4.19
N GLU A 177 -17.56 4.04 -4.61
CA GLU A 177 -16.76 2.84 -4.37
C GLU A 177 -15.39 3.25 -3.85
N VAL A 178 -14.88 2.56 -2.82
CA VAL A 178 -13.49 2.70 -2.38
C VAL A 178 -12.86 1.32 -2.40
N LEU A 179 -11.88 1.12 -3.29
CA LEU A 179 -11.02 -0.04 -3.23
C LEU A 179 -9.87 0.25 -2.28
N VAL A 180 -9.78 -0.52 -1.20
CA VAL A 180 -8.67 -0.50 -0.25
C VAL A 180 -7.77 -1.69 -0.54
N ARG A 181 -6.51 -1.44 -0.89
CA ARG A 181 -5.46 -2.47 -0.97
C ARG A 181 -4.62 -2.37 0.28
N TYR A 182 -4.37 -3.47 0.99
CA TYR A 182 -3.59 -3.42 2.23
C TYR A 182 -2.79 -4.69 2.48
N TYR A 183 -1.76 -4.58 3.31
CA TYR A 183 -1.17 -5.71 4.02
C TYR A 183 -0.88 -5.29 5.46
N GLU A 184 -0.89 -6.25 6.37
CA GLU A 184 -0.44 -6.05 7.74
C GLU A 184 0.08 -7.38 8.29
N TYR A 185 1.12 -7.31 9.12
CA TYR A 185 1.63 -8.49 9.81
C TYR A 185 2.34 -8.09 11.10
N TRP A 186 2.29 -9.01 12.07
CA TRP A 186 2.94 -8.86 13.38
C TRP A 186 4.14 -9.78 13.47
N TRP A 187 5.32 -9.27 13.83
CA TRP A 187 6.52 -10.09 13.97
C TRP A 187 7.17 -9.86 15.33
N GLU A 188 7.96 -10.83 15.78
CA GLU A 188 8.67 -10.78 17.05
C GLU A 188 10.18 -10.68 16.81
N ASP A 189 10.86 -9.81 17.56
CA ASP A 189 12.32 -9.70 17.49
C ASP A 189 13.03 -10.67 18.45
N GLN A 190 14.37 -10.64 18.46
CA GLN A 190 15.18 -11.51 19.32
C GLN A 190 14.94 -11.29 20.82
N ASN A 191 14.42 -10.12 21.22
CA ASN A 191 14.09 -9.77 22.60
C ASN A 191 12.63 -10.08 22.95
N LYS A 192 11.91 -10.79 22.07
CA LYS A 192 10.49 -11.08 22.19
C LYS A 192 9.60 -9.83 22.17
N MET A 193 10.09 -8.73 21.62
CA MET A 193 9.27 -7.54 21.41
C MET A 193 8.44 -7.72 20.14
N LYS A 194 7.15 -7.42 20.25
CA LYS A 194 6.20 -7.48 19.14
C LYS A 194 6.25 -6.18 18.35
N HIS A 195 6.32 -6.31 17.04
CA HIS A 195 6.36 -5.24 16.08
C HIS A 195 5.23 -5.39 15.08
N TYR A 196 4.77 -4.27 14.55
CA TYR A 196 3.72 -4.19 13.54
C TYR A 196 4.31 -3.55 12.29
N GLU A 197 4.04 -4.13 11.14
CA GLU A 197 4.27 -3.49 9.85
C GLU A 197 3.00 -3.59 9.01
N GLY A 198 2.64 -2.48 8.38
CA GLY A 198 1.44 -2.41 7.57
C GLY A 198 1.52 -1.28 6.56
N TYR A 199 0.68 -1.41 5.54
CA TYR A 199 0.47 -0.43 4.50
C TYR A 199 -0.95 -0.61 3.99
N TYR A 200 -1.57 0.50 3.63
CA TYR A 200 -2.76 0.48 2.79
C TYR A 200 -2.77 1.63 1.81
N SER A 201 -3.54 1.44 0.75
CA SER A 201 -3.92 2.49 -0.17
C SER A 201 -5.41 2.51 -0.44
N GLU A 202 -5.92 3.69 -0.76
CA GLU A 202 -7.33 3.95 -1.05
C GLU A 202 -7.47 4.50 -2.47
N GLN A 203 -8.40 3.95 -3.23
CA GLN A 203 -8.80 4.47 -4.53
C GLN A 203 -10.32 4.73 -4.54
N PRO A 204 -10.76 5.95 -4.14
CA PRO A 204 -12.16 6.32 -4.16
C PRO A 204 -12.60 6.74 -5.56
N ILE A 205 -13.69 6.16 -6.03
CA ILE A 205 -14.33 6.45 -7.32
C ILE A 205 -15.80 6.73 -7.06
N ILE A 206 -16.26 7.88 -7.56
CA ILE A 206 -17.67 8.28 -7.49
C ILE A 206 -18.23 8.32 -8.90
N THR A 207 -19.44 7.80 -9.07
CA THR A 207 -20.13 7.73 -10.36
C THR A 207 -21.50 8.39 -10.26
N TYR A 208 -21.80 9.30 -11.18
CA TYR A 208 -23.12 9.90 -11.32
C TYR A 208 -24.10 8.89 -11.93
N LYS A 209 -25.27 8.71 -11.29
CA LYS A 209 -26.34 7.80 -11.72
C LYS A 209 -27.47 8.49 -12.47
N GLY A 210 -27.44 9.82 -12.56
CA GLY A 210 -28.48 10.56 -13.24
C GLY A 210 -28.41 10.46 -14.78
N PRO A 211 -29.35 11.08 -15.50
CA PRO A 211 -29.42 11.01 -16.95
C PRO A 211 -28.14 11.53 -17.62
N ALA A 212 -27.60 10.77 -18.57
CA ALA A 212 -26.38 11.12 -19.31
C ALA A 212 -26.47 12.45 -20.06
N SER A 213 -27.68 12.92 -20.38
CA SER A 213 -27.93 14.18 -21.08
C SER A 213 -27.90 15.42 -20.17
N LYS A 214 -27.72 15.25 -18.86
CA LYS A 214 -27.71 16.38 -17.92
C LYS A 214 -26.27 16.77 -17.61
N ASP A 215 -25.84 17.89 -18.16
CA ASP A 215 -24.63 18.56 -17.69
C ASP A 215 -24.87 18.99 -16.23
N ILE A 216 -24.18 18.34 -15.30
CA ILE A 216 -24.24 18.67 -13.88
C ILE A 216 -23.26 19.79 -13.51
N GLY A 217 -22.46 20.26 -14.47
CA GLY A 217 -21.47 21.29 -14.30
C GLY A 217 -20.34 20.89 -13.35
N ASN A 218 -19.67 21.91 -12.85
CA ASN A 218 -18.58 21.78 -11.89
C ASN A 218 -19.07 21.24 -10.55
N ILE A 219 -18.29 20.32 -9.98
CA ILE A 219 -18.55 19.68 -8.68
C ILE A 219 -17.52 20.13 -7.66
N ASN A 220 -17.98 20.35 -6.42
CA ASN A 220 -17.09 20.36 -5.27
C ASN A 220 -17.29 19.07 -4.48
N TYR A 221 -16.23 18.51 -3.92
CA TYR A 221 -16.32 17.33 -3.06
C TYR A 221 -15.44 17.44 -1.83
N LYS A 222 -15.86 16.73 -0.78
CA LYS A 222 -15.08 16.46 0.42
C LYS A 222 -15.13 14.97 0.73
N TYR A 223 -14.00 14.30 0.61
CA TYR A 223 -13.81 12.88 0.92
C TYR A 223 -13.13 12.71 2.28
N GLU A 224 -13.82 12.03 3.18
CA GLU A 224 -13.39 11.73 4.55
C GLU A 224 -13.07 10.23 4.61
N GLY A 225 -11.77 9.94 4.61
CA GLY A 225 -11.24 8.58 4.73
C GLY A 225 -10.74 8.28 6.14
N ILE A 226 -9.97 7.20 6.30
CA ILE A 226 -9.44 6.86 7.62
C ILE A 226 -8.29 7.81 7.99
N GLY A 227 -8.59 8.75 8.88
CA GLY A 227 -7.62 9.68 9.46
C GLY A 227 -7.25 10.88 8.59
N ASP A 228 -7.84 11.04 7.40
CA ASP A 228 -7.51 12.13 6.49
C ASP A 228 -8.69 12.61 5.62
N ILE A 229 -8.66 13.89 5.27
CA ILE A 229 -9.68 14.60 4.50
C ILE A 229 -9.06 15.15 3.21
N THR A 230 -9.77 15.01 2.09
CA THR A 230 -9.35 15.59 0.81
C THR A 230 -10.54 16.26 0.18
N GLU A 231 -10.29 17.44 -0.35
CA GLU A 231 -11.29 18.26 -0.99
C GLU A 231 -10.88 18.54 -2.42
N GLY A 232 -11.87 18.67 -3.29
CA GLY A 232 -11.68 19.14 -4.66
C GLY A 232 -12.73 20.18 -4.98
N ASN A 233 -12.29 21.25 -5.65
CA ASN A 233 -13.15 22.36 -6.02
C ASN A 233 -13.22 22.47 -7.54
N GLN A 234 -14.42 22.72 -8.06
CA GLN A 234 -14.69 22.94 -9.48
C GLN A 234 -14.19 21.81 -10.39
N VAL A 235 -14.39 20.56 -9.97
CA VAL A 235 -13.94 19.37 -10.70
C VAL A 235 -15.03 18.91 -11.66
N ASN A 236 -14.62 18.54 -12.87
CA ASN A 236 -15.51 17.96 -13.88
C ASN A 236 -15.51 16.44 -13.82
N LEU A 237 -16.63 15.82 -14.15
CA LEU A 237 -16.69 14.39 -14.39
C LEU A 237 -15.96 14.03 -15.68
N THR A 238 -15.50 12.78 -15.75
CA THR A 238 -15.13 12.13 -17.02
C THR A 238 -16.35 11.98 -17.93
N GLN A 239 -16.12 11.58 -19.18
CA GLN A 239 -17.20 11.30 -20.14
C GLN A 239 -18.12 10.17 -19.67
N GLU A 240 -17.61 9.24 -18.86
CA GLU A 240 -18.36 8.14 -18.26
C GLU A 240 -19.14 8.56 -17.00
N GLY A 241 -19.11 9.85 -16.64
CA GLY A 241 -19.78 10.36 -15.45
C GLY A 241 -19.08 9.97 -14.14
N THR A 242 -17.76 9.75 -14.17
CA THR A 242 -16.98 9.37 -13.00
C THR A 242 -16.07 10.49 -12.49
N LEU A 243 -15.95 10.57 -11.17
CA LEU A 243 -15.00 11.40 -10.45
C LEU A 243 -13.99 10.48 -9.77
N LYS A 244 -12.71 10.57 -10.15
CA LYS A 244 -11.62 9.89 -9.47
C LYS A 244 -11.07 10.80 -8.39
N VAL A 245 -11.29 10.43 -7.13
CA VAL A 245 -10.69 11.15 -6.00
C VAL A 245 -9.20 10.81 -5.96
N LYS A 246 -8.39 11.74 -5.43
CA LYS A 246 -6.94 11.55 -5.30
C LYS A 246 -6.64 10.23 -4.58
N TYR A 247 -5.77 9.43 -5.20
CA TYR A 247 -5.22 8.20 -4.62
C TYR A 247 -4.44 8.50 -3.34
N ARG A 248 -4.58 7.64 -2.33
CA ARG A 248 -3.95 7.81 -1.02
C ARG A 248 -3.21 6.56 -0.61
N GLU A 249 -2.13 6.74 0.15
CA GLU A 249 -1.32 5.67 0.73
C GLU A 249 -0.95 6.03 2.17
N ASN A 250 -0.88 5.05 3.05
CA ASN A 250 -0.52 5.26 4.44
C ASN A 250 0.03 3.97 5.08
N HIS A 251 0.85 4.12 6.11
CA HIS A 251 1.40 3.05 6.94
C HIS A 251 0.70 2.94 8.32
N GLY A 252 -0.39 3.68 8.50
CA GLY A 252 -1.18 3.71 9.73
C GLY A 252 -2.13 2.53 9.91
N PRO A 253 -3.13 2.67 10.81
CA PRO A 253 -4.14 1.64 11.04
C PRO A 253 -4.91 1.28 9.76
N ILE A 254 -4.96 -0.02 9.44
CA ILE A 254 -5.68 -0.50 8.26
C ILE A 254 -7.20 -0.32 8.45
N PRO A 255 -7.93 0.20 7.45
CA PRO A 255 -9.39 0.21 7.44
C PRO A 255 -9.96 -1.19 7.69
N ARG A 256 -10.87 -1.31 8.64
CA ARG A 256 -11.54 -2.55 9.08
C ARG A 256 -12.88 -2.72 8.37
N ASP A 257 -13.50 -3.89 8.46
CA ASP A 257 -14.73 -4.19 7.71
C ASP A 257 -15.92 -3.28 8.11
N ASP A 258 -15.93 -2.81 9.35
CA ASP A 258 -16.91 -1.86 9.90
C ASP A 258 -16.56 -0.38 9.64
N SER A 259 -15.44 -0.11 8.96
CA SER A 259 -15.04 1.25 8.60
C SER A 259 -16.04 1.88 7.63
N VAL A 260 -16.22 3.19 7.79
CA VAL A 260 -17.13 3.99 6.99
C VAL A 260 -16.36 5.11 6.34
N PHE A 261 -16.38 5.13 5.01
CA PHE A 261 -15.88 6.25 4.22
C PHE A 261 -17.03 7.18 3.89
N LYS A 262 -16.79 8.49 3.90
CA LYS A 262 -17.83 9.46 3.53
C LYS A 262 -17.36 10.33 2.39
N ILE A 263 -18.24 10.60 1.44
CA ILE A 263 -18.03 11.70 0.51
C ILE A 263 -19.23 12.64 0.53
N THR A 264 -18.95 13.92 0.65
CA THR A 264 -19.91 15.00 0.43
C THR A 264 -19.68 15.55 -0.97
N ILE A 265 -20.75 15.70 -1.75
CA ILE A 265 -20.71 16.18 -3.13
C ILE A 265 -21.67 17.35 -3.26
N GLU A 266 -21.21 18.44 -3.86
CA GLU A 266 -21.98 19.66 -4.11
C GLU A 266 -21.94 20.00 -5.60
N TRP A 267 -23.10 20.23 -6.21
CA TRP A 267 -23.23 20.61 -7.61
C TRP A 267 -24.50 21.44 -7.81
N GLY A 268 -24.40 22.56 -8.53
CA GLY A 268 -25.46 23.56 -8.59
C GLY A 268 -25.93 23.96 -7.18
N ASN A 269 -27.23 23.78 -6.90
CA ASN A 269 -27.82 24.04 -5.57
C ASN A 269 -28.07 22.76 -4.75
N LYS A 270 -27.47 21.64 -5.14
CA LYS A 270 -27.63 20.35 -4.47
C LYS A 270 -26.39 19.99 -3.67
N LYS A 271 -26.62 19.29 -2.56
CA LYS A 271 -25.61 18.75 -1.69
C LYS A 271 -26.05 17.38 -1.20
N GLU A 272 -25.19 16.38 -1.35
CA GLU A 272 -25.46 15.03 -0.90
C GLU A 272 -24.25 14.41 -0.22
N VAL A 273 -24.53 13.46 0.68
CA VAL A 273 -23.51 12.69 1.39
C VAL A 273 -23.74 11.21 1.08
N ILE A 274 -22.67 10.52 0.70
CA ILE A 274 -22.65 9.07 0.51
C ILE A 274 -21.80 8.47 1.63
N GLU A 275 -22.36 7.51 2.35
CA GLU A 275 -21.60 6.65 3.25
C GLU A 275 -21.28 5.33 2.55
N MET A 276 -19.99 5.01 2.41
CA MET A 276 -19.51 3.78 1.80
C MET A 276 -19.03 2.83 2.90
N ARG A 277 -19.62 1.63 2.94
CA ARG A 277 -19.39 0.62 3.97
C ARG A 277 -18.86 -0.67 3.35
N GLY A 278 -18.17 -1.47 4.14
CA GLY A 278 -17.58 -2.72 3.67
C GLY A 278 -18.63 -3.63 3.07
N VAL A 279 -18.39 -4.09 1.84
CA VAL A 279 -19.18 -5.17 1.25
C VAL A 279 -18.63 -6.46 1.85
N ASN A 280 -19.38 -7.11 2.75
CA ASN A 280 -19.01 -8.44 3.25
C ASN A 280 -18.66 -9.34 2.05
N HIS A 281 -17.59 -10.13 2.17
CA HIS A 281 -17.11 -11.06 1.16
C HIS A 281 -18.27 -11.91 0.60
N ASP A 282 -18.92 -11.42 -0.45
CA ASP A 282 -19.67 -12.24 -1.37
C ASP A 282 -18.69 -12.59 -2.50
N PRO A 283 -18.15 -13.82 -2.51
CA PRO A 283 -17.10 -14.23 -3.46
C PRO A 283 -17.54 -14.17 -4.94
N ALA A 284 -18.80 -13.84 -5.23
CA ALA A 284 -19.35 -13.77 -6.58
C ALA A 284 -19.03 -12.49 -7.38
N LEU A 285 -18.33 -11.49 -6.82
CA LEU A 285 -18.14 -10.19 -7.49
C LEU A 285 -16.71 -9.89 -7.97
N ILE A 286 -15.80 -10.86 -7.92
CA ILE A 286 -14.48 -10.74 -8.55
C ILE A 286 -14.50 -11.45 -9.91
N GLU A 287 -15.34 -10.95 -10.83
CA GLU A 287 -15.11 -11.19 -12.25
C GLU A 287 -15.09 -9.86 -13.01
N THR A 288 -13.92 -9.61 -13.58
CA THR A 288 -13.67 -8.83 -14.81
C THR A 288 -13.99 -7.34 -14.80
N LYS A 289 -12.95 -6.50 -14.74
CA LYS A 289 -12.68 -5.45 -15.73
C LYS A 289 -11.16 -5.17 -15.78
N ASN A 290 -10.44 -6.08 -16.43
CA ASN A 290 -9.22 -5.74 -17.16
C ASN A 290 -9.55 -5.96 -18.64
N SER A 291 -9.92 -4.88 -19.31
CA SER A 291 -9.96 -4.72 -20.77
C SER A 291 -9.32 -3.39 -21.09
#